data_AF-A0A2E7MW19-F1
#
_entry.id   AF-A0A2E7MW19-F1
#
_cell.length_a   1.000
_cell.length_b   1.000
_cell.length_c   1.000
_cell.angle_alpha   90.00
_cell.angle_beta   90.00
_cell.angle_gamma   90.00
#
_symmetry.space_group_name_H-M   'P 1'
#
loop_
_entity.id
_entity.type
_entity.pdbx_description
1 polymer ?
#
loop_
_entity_poly.entity_id
_entity_poly.type
_entity_poly.pdbx_seq_one_letter_code
_entity_poly.pdbx_strand_id
1 'polypeptide(L)'
;MFIKPPELFHGQSMQRPFFEGWYHKMSTKNNQTVVVIPGIFRSGENSNETAFLMFYQGSNGQVDYVPYDVKDFNCNKNSYDLQLGNNFFSLNKVNLNFQNDRLSVLGEVISEHLNPWPVSLFEHGCMGWYGYVPTMECFHGILSMNHKTRGSLKVNGQVMDFNNGCGYIEKDWGKNFPKDWIWAQSNQFHGEKISVSASLATIPWRNYEFSGFIIGVLFNEKLYKFTTYNFSKHVKISFEDNKLNWIIKKGRLTLKLKISKGTSSGLLYAPDRKEMLPKVKEYLDGNITIQLRESNKILIDHSSDNAAVEITGNPDRLIRNVK
;
A
#
# COMPACT_ATOMS: atom_id res chain seq x y z
N MET A 1 -27.42 4.20 -2.50
CA MET A 1 -26.06 4.77 -2.51
C MET A 1 -25.14 3.70 -3.08
N PHE A 2 -24.76 3.80 -4.36
CA PHE A 2 -23.81 2.86 -4.95
C PHE A 2 -22.41 3.23 -4.47
N ILE A 3 -21.76 2.33 -3.73
CA ILE A 3 -20.39 2.53 -3.29
C ILE A 3 -19.47 2.34 -4.49
N LYS A 4 -18.57 3.30 -4.70
CA LYS A 4 -17.60 3.28 -5.80
C LYS A 4 -16.58 2.16 -5.56
N PRO A 5 -16.14 1.42 -6.60
CA PRO A 5 -15.00 0.53 -6.51
C PRO A 5 -13.75 1.23 -5.93
N PRO A 6 -12.92 0.54 -5.13
CA PRO A 6 -11.79 1.15 -4.42
C PRO A 6 -10.83 1.92 -5.33
N GLU A 7 -10.60 1.46 -6.56
CA GLU A 7 -9.69 2.09 -7.51
C GLU A 7 -10.11 3.52 -7.90
N LEU A 8 -11.41 3.82 -7.97
CA LEU A 8 -11.95 5.08 -8.50
C LEU A 8 -11.72 6.27 -7.58
N PHE A 9 -11.64 7.49 -8.12
CA PHE A 9 -11.53 8.70 -7.31
C PHE A 9 -12.77 8.94 -6.42
N HIS A 10 -12.55 9.02 -5.11
CA HIS A 10 -13.58 9.23 -4.08
C HIS A 10 -13.74 10.72 -3.72
N GLY A 11 -12.71 11.54 -3.93
CA GLY A 11 -12.68 12.93 -3.49
C GLY A 11 -13.72 13.87 -4.10
N GLN A 12 -14.42 13.50 -5.18
CA GLN A 12 -15.46 14.38 -5.77
C GLN A 12 -16.66 14.60 -4.84
N SER A 13 -17.01 13.61 -4.02
CA SER A 13 -18.21 13.61 -3.17
C SER A 13 -17.88 13.74 -1.68
N MET A 14 -16.60 13.83 -1.32
CA MET A 14 -16.17 13.80 0.08
C MET A 14 -15.90 15.21 0.60
N GLN A 15 -16.37 15.46 1.82
CA GLN A 15 -16.12 16.71 2.54
C GLN A 15 -14.71 16.72 3.16
N ARG A 16 -14.23 17.92 3.48
CA ARG A 16 -12.99 18.16 4.23
C ARG A 16 -13.12 17.66 5.69
N PRO A 17 -12.04 17.20 6.35
CA PRO A 17 -10.72 16.88 5.78
C PRO A 17 -10.79 15.68 4.84
N PHE A 18 -9.94 15.69 3.81
CA PHE A 18 -9.88 14.61 2.84
C PHE A 18 -8.47 14.39 2.34
N PHE A 19 -8.07 13.13 2.19
CA PHE A 19 -6.90 12.74 1.42
C PHE A 19 -7.24 11.53 0.56
N GLU A 20 -6.52 11.38 -0.54
CA GLU A 20 -6.58 10.20 -1.39
C GLU A 20 -5.26 10.05 -2.15
N GLY A 21 -4.69 8.85 -2.15
CA GLY A 21 -3.43 8.56 -2.83
C GLY A 21 -3.38 7.12 -3.30
N TRP A 22 -2.73 6.90 -4.44
CA TRP A 22 -2.50 5.58 -5.01
C TRP A 22 -1.02 5.25 -4.92
N TYR A 23 -0.68 4.19 -4.22
CA TYR A 23 0.68 3.74 -4.04
C TYR A 23 1.03 2.74 -5.14
N HIS A 24 2.00 3.08 -5.98
CA HIS A 24 2.55 2.20 -7.02
C HIS A 24 3.98 1.81 -6.65
N LYS A 25 4.19 0.58 -6.19
CA LYS A 25 5.53 0.02 -6.06
C LYS A 25 5.88 -0.78 -7.29
N MET A 26 6.98 -0.42 -7.93
CA MET A 26 7.50 -1.09 -9.12
C MET A 26 8.93 -1.53 -8.84
N SER A 27 9.22 -2.79 -9.15
CA SER A 27 10.53 -3.38 -8.95
C SER A 27 11.04 -3.94 -10.26
N THR A 28 12.31 -3.68 -10.56
CA THR A 28 13.01 -4.24 -11.71
C THR A 28 13.34 -5.73 -11.47
N LYS A 29 13.71 -6.46 -12.52
CA LYS A 29 14.20 -7.85 -12.41
C LYS A 29 15.42 -8.02 -11.48
N ASN A 30 16.19 -6.95 -11.27
CA ASN A 30 17.38 -6.91 -10.42
C ASN A 30 17.09 -6.31 -9.03
N ASN A 31 15.81 -6.28 -8.63
CA ASN A 31 15.33 -5.81 -7.34
C ASN A 31 15.60 -4.33 -7.01
N GLN A 32 15.94 -3.49 -8.00
CA GLN A 32 15.82 -2.04 -7.81
C GLN A 32 14.34 -1.66 -7.77
N THR A 33 13.97 -0.87 -6.77
CA THR A 33 12.56 -0.55 -6.48
C THR A 33 12.34 0.95 -6.48
N VAL A 34 11.22 1.38 -7.07
CA VAL A 34 10.70 2.73 -7.00
C VAL A 34 9.26 2.67 -6.53
N VAL A 35 8.89 3.61 -5.68
CA VAL A 35 7.50 3.85 -5.28
C VAL A 35 7.07 5.21 -5.81
N VAL A 36 5.87 5.26 -6.37
CA VAL A 36 5.27 6.49 -6.91
C VAL A 36 3.87 6.65 -6.35
N ILE A 37 3.60 7.80 -5.73
CA ILE A 37 2.34 8.07 -5.03
C ILE A 37 1.77 9.40 -5.50
N PRO A 38 0.95 9.43 -6.56
CA PRO A 38 0.09 10.57 -6.85
C PRO A 38 -1.05 10.65 -5.84
N GLY A 39 -1.43 11.87 -5.47
CA GLY A 39 -2.55 12.06 -4.56
C GLY A 39 -3.03 13.50 -4.47
N ILE A 40 -4.05 13.68 -3.63
CA ILE A 40 -4.63 14.97 -3.30
C ILE A 40 -4.93 15.02 -1.80
N PHE A 41 -4.74 16.19 -1.22
CA PHE A 41 -5.06 16.51 0.16
C PHE A 41 -5.91 17.78 0.23
N ARG A 42 -6.87 17.81 1.16
CA ARG A 42 -7.70 18.97 1.50
C ARG A 42 -7.82 19.06 3.01
N SER A 43 -7.36 20.18 3.57
CA SER A 43 -7.37 20.42 5.02
C SER A 43 -8.78 20.48 5.58
N GLY A 44 -8.94 20.00 6.82
CA GLY A 44 -10.16 20.16 7.61
C GLY A 44 -10.21 21.41 8.49
N GLU A 45 -9.12 22.17 8.61
CA GLU A 45 -9.02 23.34 9.50
C GLU A 45 -8.83 24.67 8.76
N ASN A 46 -8.29 24.63 7.54
CA ASN A 46 -8.06 25.83 6.74
C ASN A 46 -8.38 25.58 5.25
N SER A 47 -8.13 26.58 4.41
CA SER A 47 -8.35 26.49 2.96
C SER A 47 -7.31 25.66 2.22
N ASN A 48 -6.23 25.22 2.88
CA ASN A 48 -5.13 24.47 2.26
C ASN A 48 -5.66 23.23 1.54
N GLU A 49 -5.21 23.07 0.30
CA GLU A 49 -5.39 21.89 -0.51
C GLU A 49 -4.21 21.81 -1.48
N THR A 50 -3.79 20.59 -1.77
CA THR A 50 -2.64 20.35 -2.64
C THR A 50 -2.82 19.02 -3.34
N ALA A 51 -2.56 19.02 -4.64
CA ALA A 51 -2.25 17.79 -5.34
C ALA A 51 -0.76 17.52 -5.19
N PHE A 52 -0.33 16.27 -5.24
CA PHE A 52 1.07 15.95 -5.05
C PHE A 52 1.48 14.68 -5.78
N LEU A 53 2.78 14.58 -6.01
CA LEU A 53 3.46 13.37 -6.43
C LEU A 53 4.59 13.10 -5.44
N MET A 54 4.56 11.93 -4.79
CA MET A 54 5.75 11.42 -4.12
C MET A 54 6.49 10.45 -5.04
N PHE A 55 7.81 10.59 -5.09
CA PHE A 55 8.70 9.68 -5.80
C PHE A 55 9.76 9.18 -4.82
N TYR A 56 9.72 7.89 -4.51
CA TYR A 56 10.62 7.26 -3.54
C TYR A 56 11.53 6.26 -4.24
N GLN A 57 12.83 6.52 -4.16
CA GLN A 57 13.91 5.69 -4.68
C GLN A 57 14.41 4.73 -3.61
N GLY A 58 14.15 3.43 -3.78
CA GLY A 58 14.55 2.40 -2.81
C GLY A 58 16.06 2.18 -2.71
N SER A 59 16.82 2.55 -3.74
CA SER A 59 18.29 2.39 -3.78
C SER A 59 19.04 3.27 -2.78
N ASN A 60 18.48 4.42 -2.42
CA ASN A 60 19.16 5.42 -1.59
C ASN A 60 18.28 6.01 -0.48
N GLY A 61 17.02 5.57 -0.33
CA GLY A 61 16.13 6.09 0.69
C GLY A 61 15.52 7.46 0.36
N GLN A 62 15.79 8.04 -0.82
CA GLN A 62 15.38 9.40 -1.14
C GLN A 62 13.90 9.46 -1.52
N VAL A 63 13.16 10.31 -0.81
CA VAL A 63 11.75 10.65 -1.10
C VAL A 63 11.68 12.10 -1.55
N ASP A 64 11.17 12.33 -2.75
CA ASP A 64 10.84 13.66 -3.25
C ASP A 64 9.33 13.87 -3.22
N TYR A 65 8.89 14.90 -2.52
CA TYR A 65 7.51 15.38 -2.51
C TYR A 65 7.39 16.56 -3.47
N VAL A 66 6.66 16.38 -4.57
CA VAL A 66 6.46 17.40 -5.59
C VAL A 66 5.02 17.91 -5.49
N PRO A 67 4.82 19.14 -4.97
CA PRO A 67 3.49 19.74 -4.91
C PRO A 67 3.02 20.16 -6.31
N TYR A 68 1.72 20.04 -6.54
CA TYR A 68 1.00 20.50 -7.71
C TYR A 68 -0.20 21.34 -7.27
N ASP A 69 -0.64 22.23 -8.17
CA ASP A 69 -1.90 22.94 -8.00
C ASP A 69 -3.05 21.91 -8.15
N VAL A 70 -4.12 22.07 -7.38
CA VAL A 70 -5.29 21.18 -7.44
C VAL A 70 -5.92 21.19 -8.83
N LYS A 71 -5.82 22.29 -9.58
CA LYS A 71 -6.29 22.36 -10.97
C LYS A 71 -5.55 21.39 -11.92
N ASP A 72 -4.33 21.00 -11.56
CA ASP A 72 -3.52 20.06 -12.36
C ASP A 72 -3.87 18.60 -12.06
N PHE A 73 -4.72 18.34 -11.05
CA PHE A 73 -5.23 17.02 -10.70
C PHE A 73 -6.57 16.78 -11.41
N ASN A 74 -6.54 15.97 -12.47
CA ASN A 74 -7.73 15.60 -13.22
C ASN A 74 -7.86 14.07 -13.27
N CYS A 75 -8.76 13.53 -12.46
CA CYS A 75 -9.08 12.10 -12.46
C CYS A 75 -10.45 11.83 -13.07
N ASN A 76 -10.52 10.84 -13.95
CA ASN A 76 -11.77 10.35 -14.52
C ASN A 76 -12.74 9.90 -13.40
N LYS A 77 -14.05 10.12 -13.62
CA LYS A 77 -15.12 9.78 -12.66
C LYS A 77 -15.39 8.28 -12.56
N ASN A 78 -15.14 7.57 -13.66
CA ASN A 78 -15.58 6.19 -13.87
C ASN A 78 -14.40 5.22 -14.05
N SER A 79 -13.17 5.72 -14.05
CA SER A 79 -11.94 4.93 -14.11
C SER A 79 -10.86 5.57 -13.23
N TYR A 80 -9.86 4.78 -12.85
CA TYR A 80 -8.61 5.33 -12.32
C TYR A 80 -7.73 5.76 -13.49
N ASP A 81 -8.08 6.88 -14.12
CA ASP A 81 -7.23 7.57 -15.10
C ASP A 81 -6.97 8.98 -14.56
N LEU A 82 -5.80 9.16 -13.95
CA LEU A 82 -5.38 10.40 -13.30
C LEU A 82 -4.31 11.09 -14.13
N GLN A 83 -4.63 12.28 -14.63
CA GLN A 83 -3.64 13.25 -15.10
C GLN A 83 -3.21 14.13 -13.93
N LEU A 84 -1.90 14.26 -13.72
CA LEU A 84 -1.30 15.15 -12.72
C LEU A 84 -0.18 15.97 -13.36
N GLY A 85 -0.49 17.20 -13.76
CA GLY A 85 0.40 18.00 -14.59
C GLY A 85 0.74 17.26 -15.89
N ASN A 86 2.02 16.96 -16.13
CA ASN A 86 2.49 16.17 -17.28
C ASN A 86 2.56 14.65 -17.02
N ASN A 87 2.19 14.19 -15.83
CA ASN A 87 2.23 12.77 -15.45
C ASN A 87 0.86 12.13 -15.64
N PHE A 88 0.84 10.82 -15.89
CA PHE A 88 -0.39 10.05 -16.01
C PHE A 88 -0.31 8.75 -15.22
N PHE A 89 -1.40 8.40 -14.55
CA PHE A 89 -1.51 7.19 -13.74
C PHE A 89 -2.82 6.46 -14.02
N SER A 90 -2.73 5.16 -14.20
CA SER A 90 -3.85 4.23 -14.16
C SER A 90 -3.43 2.90 -13.57
N LEU A 91 -4.36 1.93 -13.51
CA LEU A 91 -4.01 0.56 -13.11
C LEU A 91 -3.00 -0.10 -14.08
N ASN A 92 -2.97 0.33 -15.34
CA ASN A 92 -2.17 -0.30 -16.38
C ASN A 92 -0.96 0.54 -16.82
N LYS A 93 -0.82 1.77 -16.34
CA LYS A 93 0.21 2.68 -16.83
C LYS A 93 0.61 3.71 -15.77
N VAL A 94 1.91 3.85 -15.60
CA VAL A 94 2.55 4.99 -14.92
C VAL A 94 3.42 5.70 -15.95
N ASN A 95 3.06 6.92 -16.31
CA ASN A 95 3.86 7.78 -17.18
C ASN A 95 4.32 8.99 -16.36
N LEU A 96 5.64 9.20 -16.29
CA LEU A 96 6.25 10.25 -15.50
C LEU A 96 7.00 11.21 -16.40
N ASN A 97 6.77 12.49 -16.18
CA ASN A 97 7.47 13.58 -16.83
C ASN A 97 7.46 14.79 -15.89
N PHE A 98 8.46 14.86 -15.02
CA PHE A 98 8.62 15.98 -14.11
C PHE A 98 10.09 16.25 -13.83
N GLN A 99 10.38 17.50 -13.46
CA GLN A 99 11.72 17.92 -13.06
C GLN A 99 11.63 18.98 -11.96
N ASN A 100 12.53 18.90 -10.99
CA ASN A 100 12.82 19.93 -10.00
C ASN A 100 14.36 20.11 -9.87
N ASP A 101 14.80 20.91 -8.92
CA ASP A 101 16.22 21.25 -8.73
C ASP A 101 17.14 20.03 -8.47
N ARG A 102 16.60 18.92 -7.98
CA ARG A 102 17.37 17.73 -7.56
C ARG A 102 17.07 16.48 -8.39
N LEU A 103 15.93 16.46 -9.07
CA LEU A 103 15.36 15.26 -9.65
C LEU A 103 14.72 15.57 -11.01
N SER A 104 15.12 14.81 -12.03
CA SER A 104 14.48 14.75 -13.34
C SER A 104 14.06 13.32 -13.61
N VAL A 105 12.77 13.09 -13.84
CA VAL A 105 12.21 11.78 -14.14
C VAL A 105 11.41 11.83 -15.43
N LEU A 106 11.77 10.96 -16.37
CA LEU A 106 11.06 10.80 -17.63
C LEU A 106 10.92 9.31 -17.96
N GLY A 107 9.72 8.85 -18.27
CA GLY A 107 9.53 7.52 -18.81
C GLY A 107 8.14 6.95 -18.59
N GLU A 108 8.00 5.68 -18.89
CA GLU A 108 6.72 4.97 -18.83
C GLU A 108 6.94 3.53 -18.36
N VAL A 109 6.06 3.09 -17.49
CA VAL A 109 5.95 1.70 -17.06
C VAL A 109 4.50 1.24 -17.28
N ILE A 110 4.35 0.13 -17.99
CA ILE A 110 3.07 -0.54 -18.25
C ILE A 110 2.93 -1.72 -17.30
N SER A 111 1.73 -1.88 -16.75
CA SER A 111 1.35 -2.98 -15.85
C SER A 111 0.44 -3.97 -16.57
N GLU A 112 0.87 -5.23 -16.62
CA GLU A 112 0.20 -6.33 -17.32
C GLU A 112 -0.17 -7.44 -16.32
N HIS A 113 -1.31 -8.12 -16.55
CA HIS A 113 -1.81 -9.20 -15.70
C HIS A 113 -2.02 -8.77 -14.23
N LEU A 114 -2.89 -7.77 -14.03
CA LEU A 114 -3.26 -7.30 -12.71
C LEU A 114 -3.89 -8.42 -11.86
N ASN A 115 -3.57 -8.42 -10.57
CA ASN A 115 -4.10 -9.37 -9.60
C ASN A 115 -4.78 -8.63 -8.45
N PRO A 116 -5.97 -8.03 -8.66
CA PRO A 116 -6.67 -7.22 -7.67
C PRO A 116 -7.22 -8.08 -6.52
N TRP A 117 -7.42 -7.45 -5.37
CA TRP A 117 -8.28 -8.05 -4.36
C TRP A 117 -9.74 -8.04 -4.86
N PRO A 118 -10.47 -9.16 -4.83
CA PRO A 118 -11.82 -9.23 -5.40
C PRO A 118 -12.78 -8.20 -4.79
N VAL A 119 -13.57 -7.56 -5.64
CA VAL A 119 -14.64 -6.63 -5.24
C VAL A 119 -15.98 -7.27 -5.58
N SER A 120 -16.90 -7.28 -4.61
CA SER A 120 -18.27 -7.75 -4.77
C SER A 120 -19.21 -6.94 -3.89
N LEU A 121 -20.52 -7.17 -4.01
CA LEU A 121 -21.54 -6.52 -3.18
C LEU A 121 -21.41 -6.84 -1.67
N PHE A 122 -20.73 -7.92 -1.32
CA PHE A 122 -20.52 -8.35 0.08
C PHE A 122 -19.10 -8.13 0.58
N GLU A 123 -18.14 -7.97 -0.33
CA GLU A 123 -16.74 -7.70 -0.04
C GLU A 123 -16.28 -6.50 -0.87
N HIS A 124 -16.25 -5.32 -0.25
CA HIS A 124 -15.75 -4.11 -0.91
C HIS A 124 -14.22 -4.08 -0.87
N GLY A 125 -13.62 -4.91 -1.74
CA GLY A 125 -12.18 -5.11 -1.79
C GLY A 125 -11.62 -5.72 -0.50
N CYS A 126 -10.42 -5.29 -0.12
CA CYS A 126 -9.71 -5.80 1.04
C CYS A 126 -10.27 -5.33 2.38
N MET A 127 -11.16 -4.33 2.39
CA MET A 127 -11.87 -3.87 3.58
C MET A 127 -13.09 -4.73 3.91
N GLY A 128 -13.55 -5.61 3.00
CA GLY A 128 -14.73 -6.44 3.22
C GLY A 128 -15.97 -5.58 3.53
N TRP A 129 -16.71 -5.94 4.58
CA TRP A 129 -17.88 -5.17 5.01
C TRP A 129 -17.52 -3.84 5.71
N TYR A 130 -16.26 -3.66 6.13
CA TYR A 130 -15.82 -2.39 6.72
C TYR A 130 -15.78 -1.25 5.70
N GLY A 131 -15.70 -1.55 4.39
CA GLY A 131 -15.82 -0.54 3.33
C GLY A 131 -17.16 0.18 3.32
N TYR A 132 -18.19 -0.38 3.98
CA TYR A 132 -19.52 0.23 4.11
C TYR A 132 -19.67 1.08 5.38
N VAL A 133 -18.66 1.14 6.26
CA VAL A 133 -18.73 1.84 7.55
C VAL A 133 -18.29 3.29 7.36
N PRO A 134 -19.22 4.28 7.42
CA PRO A 134 -18.91 5.67 7.06
C PRO A 134 -18.04 6.40 8.10
N THR A 135 -17.89 5.83 9.30
CA THR A 135 -17.09 6.42 10.39
C THR A 135 -15.61 6.03 10.33
N MET A 136 -15.19 5.25 9.35
CA MET A 136 -13.76 4.93 9.18
C MET A 136 -12.97 6.19 8.81
N GLU A 137 -11.84 6.38 9.48
CA GLU A 137 -10.94 7.50 9.22
C GLU A 137 -10.12 7.28 7.96
N CYS A 138 -9.75 6.02 7.70
CA CYS A 138 -8.99 5.58 6.54
C CYS A 138 -9.67 4.37 5.91
N PHE A 139 -9.82 4.41 4.59
CA PHE A 139 -10.18 3.28 3.77
C PHE A 139 -8.95 2.84 2.98
N HIS A 140 -8.90 1.54 2.68
CA HIS A 140 -7.75 0.89 2.05
C HIS A 140 -8.23 0.00 0.89
N GLY A 141 -7.45 -0.04 -0.19
CA GLY A 141 -7.74 -0.84 -1.37
C GLY A 141 -6.49 -1.47 -1.95
N ILE A 142 -6.41 -2.80 -1.96
CA ILE A 142 -5.35 -3.55 -2.67
C ILE A 142 -5.80 -3.75 -4.13
N LEU A 143 -5.24 -2.94 -5.02
CA LEU A 143 -5.65 -2.85 -6.43
C LEU A 143 -4.90 -3.83 -7.34
N SER A 144 -3.68 -4.22 -6.98
CA SER A 144 -2.99 -5.36 -7.60
C SER A 144 -1.87 -5.88 -6.70
N MET A 145 -1.88 -7.18 -6.41
CA MET A 145 -0.87 -7.79 -5.53
C MET A 145 0.44 -8.14 -6.27
N ASN A 146 0.34 -8.63 -7.49
CA ASN A 146 1.50 -9.01 -8.29
C ASN A 146 1.16 -8.86 -9.77
N HIS A 147 1.71 -7.87 -10.46
CA HIS A 147 1.56 -7.71 -11.91
C HIS A 147 2.94 -7.64 -12.56
N LYS A 148 3.01 -7.97 -13.84
CA LYS A 148 4.25 -7.80 -14.62
C LYS A 148 4.39 -6.36 -15.05
N THR A 149 5.63 -5.87 -15.10
CA THR A 149 5.94 -4.54 -15.61
C THR A 149 6.73 -4.60 -16.92
N ARG A 150 6.58 -3.56 -17.74
CA ARG A 150 7.28 -3.35 -19.01
C ARG A 150 7.56 -1.86 -19.20
N GLY A 151 8.71 -1.51 -19.81
CA GLY A 151 9.12 -0.13 -20.01
C GLY A 151 10.28 0.30 -19.11
N SER A 152 10.46 1.60 -18.94
CA SER A 152 11.64 2.15 -18.25
C SER A 152 11.40 3.56 -17.74
N LEU A 153 12.10 3.92 -16.67
CA LEU A 153 12.21 5.30 -16.20
C LEU A 153 13.65 5.78 -16.34
N LYS A 154 13.84 7.03 -16.78
CA LYS A 154 15.12 7.73 -16.74
C LYS A 154 15.10 8.69 -15.55
N VAL A 155 15.90 8.40 -14.53
CA VAL A 155 16.01 9.17 -13.28
C VAL A 155 17.39 9.82 -13.24
N ASN A 156 17.45 11.15 -13.28
CA ASN A 156 18.71 11.92 -13.30
C ASN A 156 19.73 11.41 -14.34
N GLY A 157 19.23 11.03 -15.52
CA GLY A 157 20.07 10.48 -16.59
C GLY A 157 20.23 8.96 -16.58
N GLN A 158 20.04 8.29 -15.44
CA GLN A 158 20.18 6.85 -15.29
C GLN A 158 18.90 6.11 -15.68
N VAL A 159 19.02 5.04 -16.47
CA VAL A 159 17.86 4.25 -16.92
C VAL A 159 17.61 3.10 -15.96
N MET A 160 16.38 3.02 -15.46
CA MET A 160 15.84 1.90 -14.71
C MET A 160 14.94 1.08 -15.64
N ASP A 161 15.34 -0.15 -15.93
CA ASP A 161 14.62 -1.08 -16.82
C ASP A 161 13.63 -1.93 -16.03
N PHE A 162 12.33 -1.72 -16.29
CA PHE A 162 11.24 -2.46 -15.67
C PHE A 162 10.76 -3.65 -16.51
N ASN A 163 11.41 -3.96 -17.64
CA ASN A 163 11.05 -5.14 -18.42
C ASN A 163 11.25 -6.42 -17.60
N ASN A 164 10.19 -7.25 -17.54
CA ASN A 164 10.13 -8.45 -16.69
C ASN A 164 10.27 -8.15 -15.19
N GLY A 165 9.97 -6.92 -14.77
CA GLY A 165 9.82 -6.58 -13.37
C GLY A 165 8.46 -7.01 -12.82
N CYS A 166 8.22 -6.63 -11.56
CA CYS A 166 6.95 -6.84 -10.88
C CYS A 166 6.46 -5.56 -10.22
N GLY A 167 5.15 -5.46 -10.03
CA GLY A 167 4.56 -4.32 -9.37
C GLY A 167 3.39 -4.65 -8.46
N TYR A 168 3.11 -3.71 -7.57
CA TYR A 168 2.06 -3.74 -6.57
C TYR A 168 1.37 -2.38 -6.55
N ILE A 169 0.03 -2.40 -6.45
CA ILE A 169 -0.79 -1.18 -6.39
C ILE A 169 -1.72 -1.29 -5.20
N GLU A 170 -1.70 -0.27 -4.36
CA GLU A 170 -2.72 -0.04 -3.35
C GLU A 170 -3.16 1.42 -3.32
N LYS A 171 -4.16 1.69 -2.49
CA LYS A 171 -4.74 3.02 -2.39
C LYS A 171 -5.31 3.24 -1.01
N ASP A 172 -5.07 4.43 -0.49
CA ASP A 172 -5.69 4.91 0.73
C ASP A 172 -6.48 6.18 0.48
N TRP A 173 -7.62 6.31 1.15
CA TRP A 173 -8.42 7.52 1.13
C TRP A 173 -9.21 7.69 2.42
N GLY A 174 -9.56 8.93 2.76
CA GLY A 174 -10.36 9.21 3.94
C GLY A 174 -10.01 10.54 4.57
N LYS A 175 -10.15 10.62 5.89
CA LYS A 175 -9.89 11.82 6.70
C LYS A 175 -8.48 11.84 7.27
N ASN A 176 -7.99 10.70 7.75
CA ASN A 176 -6.66 10.57 8.33
C ASN A 176 -6.20 9.11 8.35
N PHE A 177 -4.90 8.87 8.48
CA PHE A 177 -4.34 7.54 8.69
C PHE A 177 -4.63 7.01 10.11
N PRO A 178 -4.61 5.67 10.31
CA PRO A 178 -4.69 5.07 11.64
C PRO A 178 -3.64 5.62 12.61
N LYS A 179 -3.93 5.57 13.90
CA LYS A 179 -3.03 6.08 14.95
C LYS A 179 -1.73 5.28 15.08
N ASP A 180 -1.85 3.95 15.00
CA ASP A 180 -0.73 3.02 14.97
C ASP A 180 -0.99 2.01 13.86
N TRP A 181 0.07 1.61 13.16
CA TRP A 181 -0.01 0.51 12.22
C TRP A 181 1.35 -0.16 12.00
N ILE A 182 1.27 -1.42 11.61
CA ILE A 182 2.35 -2.15 10.95
C ILE A 182 1.80 -2.53 9.57
N TRP A 183 2.50 -2.14 8.51
CA TRP A 183 2.19 -2.56 7.15
C TRP A 183 3.43 -3.18 6.52
N ALA A 184 3.24 -4.25 5.76
CA ALA A 184 4.31 -4.90 5.04
C ALA A 184 3.81 -5.50 3.71
N GLN A 185 4.59 -5.32 2.67
CA GLN A 185 4.30 -5.82 1.34
C GLN A 185 5.56 -6.38 0.67
N SER A 186 5.44 -7.55 0.03
CA SER A 186 6.43 -8.00 -0.95
C SER A 186 5.79 -8.83 -2.05
N ASN A 187 6.37 -8.77 -3.25
CA ASN A 187 6.09 -9.65 -4.37
C ASN A 187 7.40 -10.12 -5.07
N GLN A 188 8.51 -10.08 -4.33
CA GLN A 188 9.86 -10.46 -4.79
C GLN A 188 10.38 -11.64 -3.98
N PHE A 189 9.88 -12.84 -4.29
CA PHE A 189 10.26 -14.10 -3.62
C PHE A 189 11.09 -14.98 -4.56
N HIS A 190 12.28 -14.51 -4.96
CA HIS A 190 13.27 -15.27 -5.75
C HIS A 190 12.72 -16.12 -6.93
N GLY A 191 11.81 -15.55 -7.73
CA GLY A 191 11.23 -16.22 -8.91
C GLY A 191 9.92 -16.96 -8.66
N GLU A 192 9.51 -17.09 -7.39
CA GLU A 192 8.20 -17.66 -7.04
C GLU A 192 7.07 -16.64 -7.26
N LYS A 193 5.92 -17.14 -7.71
CA LYS A 193 4.69 -16.33 -7.89
C LYS A 193 3.99 -16.11 -6.56
N ILE A 194 4.69 -15.52 -5.60
CA ILE A 194 4.20 -15.18 -4.27
C ILE A 194 4.09 -13.66 -4.14
N SER A 195 2.97 -13.17 -3.62
CA SER A 195 2.86 -11.82 -3.09
C SER A 195 2.17 -11.84 -1.73
N VAL A 196 2.71 -11.06 -0.80
CA VAL A 196 2.18 -10.87 0.54
C VAL A 196 1.89 -9.38 0.70
N SER A 197 0.70 -9.06 1.18
CA SER A 197 0.37 -7.76 1.77
C SER A 197 -0.22 -8.04 3.15
N ALA A 198 0.28 -7.38 4.19
CA ALA A 198 -0.10 -7.61 5.57
C ALA A 198 -0.16 -6.27 6.31
N SER A 199 -1.34 -5.92 6.82
CA SER A 199 -1.54 -4.74 7.65
C SER A 199 -2.18 -5.11 8.99
N LEU A 200 -1.72 -4.45 10.05
CA LEU A 200 -2.27 -4.46 11.39
C LEU A 200 -2.40 -2.99 11.84
N ALA A 201 -3.61 -2.52 12.09
CA ALA A 201 -3.85 -1.10 12.38
C ALA A 201 -4.87 -0.92 13.51
N THR A 202 -4.75 0.18 14.24
CA THR A 202 -5.75 0.60 15.23
C THR A 202 -7.00 1.09 14.49
N ILE A 203 -8.14 0.44 14.73
CA ILE A 203 -9.44 0.78 14.15
C ILE A 203 -10.32 1.42 15.24
N PRO A 204 -10.75 2.68 15.07
CA PRO A 204 -11.73 3.29 15.95
C PRO A 204 -13.09 2.64 15.74
N TRP A 205 -13.73 2.18 16.82
CA TRP A 205 -15.05 1.56 16.78
C TRP A 205 -15.98 2.12 17.86
N ARG A 206 -16.78 3.12 17.47
CA ARG A 206 -17.67 3.86 18.37
C ARG A 206 -16.88 4.44 19.56
N ASN A 207 -16.99 3.82 20.75
CA ASN A 207 -16.40 4.30 21.99
C ASN A 207 -15.17 3.47 22.43
N TYR A 208 -14.68 2.56 21.60
CA TYR A 208 -13.45 1.80 21.87
C TYR A 208 -12.60 1.66 20.61
N GLU A 209 -11.36 1.21 20.78
CA GLU A 209 -10.43 0.91 19.68
C GLU A 209 -10.06 -0.58 19.72
N PHE A 210 -9.79 -1.17 18.56
CA PHE A 210 -9.24 -2.52 18.48
C PHE A 210 -8.21 -2.61 17.34
N SER A 211 -7.36 -3.64 17.36
CA SER A 211 -6.42 -3.87 16.27
C SER A 211 -7.04 -4.75 15.19
N GLY A 212 -7.38 -4.13 14.06
CA GLY A 212 -7.86 -4.81 12.86
C GLY A 212 -6.70 -5.22 11.96
N PHE A 213 -6.91 -6.26 11.16
CA PHE A 213 -5.91 -6.72 10.21
C PHE A 213 -6.48 -7.16 8.87
N ILE A 214 -5.65 -6.97 7.84
CA ILE A 214 -5.90 -7.40 6.47
C ILE A 214 -4.61 -8.05 5.97
N ILE A 215 -4.66 -9.34 5.68
CA ILE A 215 -3.54 -10.07 5.09
C ILE A 215 -4.02 -10.80 3.84
N GLY A 216 -3.36 -10.51 2.72
CA GLY A 216 -3.48 -11.26 1.47
C GLY A 216 -2.19 -12.00 1.20
N VAL A 217 -2.31 -13.29 0.85
CA VAL A 217 -1.22 -14.07 0.28
C VAL A 217 -1.67 -14.57 -1.08
N LEU A 218 -1.14 -13.98 -2.15
CA LEU A 218 -1.34 -14.47 -3.50
C LEU A 218 -0.25 -15.50 -3.79
N PHE A 219 -0.65 -16.73 -4.09
CA PHE A 219 0.28 -17.80 -4.45
C PHE A 219 -0.30 -18.64 -5.58
N ASN A 220 0.44 -18.76 -6.69
CA ASN A 220 -0.01 -19.47 -7.90
C ASN A 220 -1.44 -19.08 -8.30
N GLU A 221 -1.68 -17.77 -8.43
CA GLU A 221 -2.96 -17.16 -8.87
C GLU A 221 -4.12 -17.35 -7.88
N LYS A 222 -3.90 -18.01 -6.74
CA LYS A 222 -4.88 -18.14 -5.66
C LYS A 222 -4.61 -17.15 -4.54
N LEU A 223 -5.62 -16.34 -4.22
CA LEU A 223 -5.58 -15.42 -3.09
C LEU A 223 -6.08 -16.08 -1.80
N TYR A 224 -5.18 -16.23 -0.83
CA TYR A 224 -5.50 -16.64 0.53
C TYR A 224 -5.70 -15.39 1.39
N LYS A 225 -6.94 -15.20 1.86
CA LYS A 225 -7.36 -14.01 2.64
C LYS A 225 -7.43 -14.34 4.13
N PHE A 226 -6.69 -13.60 4.95
CA PHE A 226 -6.81 -13.61 6.40
C PHE A 226 -7.13 -12.20 6.88
N THR A 227 -8.36 -11.97 7.34
CA THR A 227 -8.81 -10.64 7.73
C THR A 227 -9.65 -10.71 8.99
N THR A 228 -9.76 -9.60 9.71
CA THR A 228 -10.67 -9.51 10.86
C THR A 228 -12.11 -9.84 10.45
N TYR A 229 -12.57 -9.33 9.30
CA TYR A 229 -13.95 -9.50 8.86
C TYR A 229 -14.29 -10.92 8.37
N ASN A 230 -13.29 -11.74 8.03
CA ASN A 230 -13.52 -13.12 7.60
C ASN A 230 -13.29 -14.15 8.71
N PHE A 231 -13.26 -13.67 9.96
CA PHE A 231 -13.12 -14.46 11.19
C PHE A 231 -11.81 -15.25 11.27
N SER A 232 -10.74 -14.76 10.61
CA SER A 232 -9.39 -15.25 10.88
C SER A 232 -9.00 -14.91 12.32
N LYS A 233 -8.28 -15.82 12.98
CA LYS A 233 -7.94 -15.69 14.39
C LYS A 233 -6.44 -15.62 14.60
N HIS A 234 -6.01 -14.77 15.51
CA HIS A 234 -4.66 -14.76 16.01
C HIS A 234 -4.43 -16.04 16.83
N VAL A 235 -3.38 -16.79 16.50
CA VAL A 235 -2.90 -17.92 17.32
C VAL A 235 -1.80 -17.43 18.24
N LYS A 236 -0.89 -16.63 17.69
CA LYS A 236 0.19 -15.96 18.43
C LYS A 236 0.57 -14.70 17.70
N ILE A 237 0.85 -13.63 18.45
CA ILE A 237 1.41 -12.40 17.90
C ILE A 237 2.34 -11.80 18.94
N SER A 238 3.54 -11.40 18.53
CA SER A 238 4.49 -10.68 19.38
C SER A 238 5.34 -9.72 18.56
N PHE A 239 5.83 -8.67 19.22
CA PHE A 239 6.70 -7.67 18.61
C PHE A 239 7.92 -7.48 19.51
N GLU A 240 9.09 -7.93 19.03
CA GLU A 240 10.35 -7.92 19.78
C GLU A 240 11.47 -7.54 18.81
N ASP A 241 12.42 -6.70 19.24
CA ASP A 241 13.57 -6.25 18.43
C ASP A 241 13.21 -5.69 17.03
N ASN A 242 12.11 -4.94 16.94
CA ASN A 242 11.53 -4.45 15.68
C ASN A 242 11.10 -5.55 14.70
N LYS A 243 10.79 -6.74 15.22
CA LYS A 243 10.31 -7.89 14.44
C LYS A 243 8.92 -8.30 14.91
N LEU A 244 7.96 -8.26 13.99
CA LEU A 244 6.64 -8.81 14.20
C LEU A 244 6.66 -10.30 13.90
N ASN A 245 6.34 -11.13 14.90
CA ASN A 245 6.10 -12.55 14.73
C ASN A 245 4.59 -12.78 14.83
N TRP A 246 3.98 -13.35 13.79
CA TRP A 246 2.54 -13.42 13.69
C TRP A 246 2.06 -14.75 13.13
N ILE A 247 1.20 -15.44 13.86
CA ILE A 247 0.57 -16.70 13.47
C ILE A 247 -0.94 -16.50 13.44
N ILE A 248 -1.53 -16.73 12.27
CA ILE A 248 -2.96 -16.57 12.01
C ILE A 248 -3.54 -17.90 11.55
N LYS A 249 -4.76 -18.22 11.97
CA LYS A 249 -5.49 -19.42 11.55
C LYS A 249 -6.86 -19.06 10.95
N LYS A 250 -7.22 -19.77 9.88
CA LYS A 250 -8.54 -19.74 9.25
C LYS A 250 -8.93 -21.14 8.76
N GLY A 251 -9.85 -21.80 9.46
CA GLY A 251 -10.22 -23.19 9.16
C GLY A 251 -8.99 -24.12 9.20
N ARG A 252 -8.69 -24.78 8.08
CA ARG A 252 -7.52 -25.66 7.91
C ARG A 252 -6.22 -24.90 7.61
N LEU A 253 -6.30 -23.62 7.29
CA LEU A 253 -5.14 -22.81 6.93
C LEU A 253 -4.46 -22.23 8.17
N THR A 254 -3.14 -22.32 8.22
CA THR A 254 -2.29 -21.64 9.21
C THR A 254 -1.23 -20.83 8.48
N LEU A 255 -1.20 -19.53 8.72
CA LEU A 255 -0.22 -18.60 8.18
C LEU A 255 0.72 -18.17 9.30
N LYS A 256 2.03 -18.27 9.06
CA LYS A 256 3.07 -17.67 9.90
C LYS A 256 3.79 -16.60 9.10
N LEU A 257 3.94 -15.43 9.70
CA LEU A 257 4.70 -14.30 9.17
C LEU A 257 5.76 -13.91 10.20
N LYS A 258 6.96 -13.61 9.71
CA LYS A 258 7.95 -12.80 10.43
C LYS A 258 8.26 -11.60 9.57
N ILE A 259 8.08 -10.41 10.12
CA ILE A 259 8.25 -9.15 9.40
C ILE A 259 9.25 -8.32 10.18
N SER A 260 10.27 -7.80 9.49
CA SER A 260 11.22 -6.88 10.09
C SER A 260 11.52 -5.72 9.15
N LYS A 261 11.62 -4.52 9.71
CA LYS A 261 12.07 -3.35 8.96
C LYS A 261 13.51 -3.53 8.47
N GLY A 262 13.86 -2.86 7.38
CA GLY A 262 15.22 -2.85 6.88
C GLY A 262 16.10 -1.81 7.57
N THR A 263 17.12 -1.36 6.85
CA THR A 263 18.16 -0.45 7.33
C THR A 263 18.03 0.95 6.76
N SER A 264 17.56 1.08 5.52
CA SER A 264 17.37 2.35 4.84
C SER A 264 15.89 2.69 4.73
N SER A 265 15.49 3.84 5.28
CA SER A 265 14.10 4.31 5.21
C SER A 265 13.98 5.58 4.40
N GLY A 266 12.95 5.63 3.56
CA GLY A 266 12.37 6.87 3.04
C GLY A 266 11.37 7.46 4.03
N LEU A 267 11.28 8.79 4.09
CA LEU A 267 10.30 9.49 4.90
C LEU A 267 9.16 10.00 4.02
N LEU A 268 8.07 9.24 3.95
CA LEU A 268 6.88 9.58 3.18
C LEU A 268 6.05 10.65 3.89
N TYR A 269 5.31 11.40 3.07
CA TYR A 269 4.35 12.40 3.51
C TYR A 269 2.99 11.75 3.73
N ALA A 270 2.36 12.07 4.84
CA ALA A 270 1.03 11.59 5.20
C ALA A 270 0.16 12.76 5.71
N PRO A 271 -1.17 12.67 5.58
CA PRO A 271 -2.07 13.75 5.96
C PRO A 271 -1.99 14.04 7.46
N ASP A 272 -1.97 15.32 7.80
CA ASP A 272 -2.35 15.84 9.12
C ASP A 272 -3.59 16.74 8.96
N ARG A 273 -4.09 17.34 10.04
CA ARG A 273 -5.30 18.18 10.01
C ARG A 273 -5.19 19.38 9.06
N LYS A 274 -3.98 19.95 8.96
CA LYS A 274 -3.70 21.20 8.23
C LYS A 274 -2.98 21.00 6.90
N GLU A 275 -2.11 20.00 6.79
CA GLU A 275 -1.20 19.84 5.66
C GLU A 275 -0.68 18.40 5.56
N MET A 276 0.08 18.10 4.49
CA MET A 276 0.83 16.86 4.34
C MET A 276 2.19 17.01 5.04
N LEU A 277 2.51 16.10 5.97
CA LEU A 277 3.76 16.16 6.73
C LEU A 277 4.62 14.91 6.51
N PRO A 278 5.97 15.05 6.45
CA PRO A 278 6.87 13.91 6.35
C PRO A 278 6.92 13.19 7.71
N LYS A 279 6.26 12.04 7.81
CA LYS A 279 6.11 11.33 9.11
C LYS A 279 6.07 9.81 9.04
N VAL A 280 5.96 9.22 7.86
CA VAL A 280 5.90 7.76 7.71
C VAL A 280 7.26 7.25 7.24
N LYS A 281 7.94 6.47 8.08
CA LYS A 281 9.20 5.82 7.72
C LYS A 281 8.89 4.50 7.03
N GLU A 282 9.12 4.45 5.73
CA GLU A 282 8.97 3.25 4.91
C GLU A 282 10.34 2.70 4.50
N TYR A 283 10.54 1.40 4.73
CA TYR A 283 11.74 0.68 4.34
C TYR A 283 11.41 -0.18 3.12
N LEU A 284 12.21 -0.12 2.05
CA LEU A 284 12.02 -1.00 0.86
C LEU A 284 12.98 -2.21 0.86
N ASP A 285 13.87 -2.28 1.86
CA ASP A 285 14.85 -3.33 2.13
C ASP A 285 14.45 -4.17 3.37
N GLY A 286 13.16 -4.22 3.70
CA GLY A 286 12.65 -5.03 4.79
C GLY A 286 12.62 -6.52 4.46
N ASN A 287 12.43 -7.35 5.49
CA ASN A 287 12.29 -8.79 5.35
C ASN A 287 10.87 -9.26 5.68
N ILE A 288 10.33 -10.17 4.86
CA ILE A 288 9.15 -10.98 5.15
C ILE A 288 9.54 -12.46 5.02
N THR A 289 9.42 -13.22 6.10
CA THR A 289 9.41 -14.68 6.06
C THR A 289 7.97 -15.17 6.18
N ILE A 290 7.56 -16.04 5.27
CA ILE A 290 6.21 -16.60 5.20
C ILE A 290 6.23 -18.12 5.23
N GLN A 291 5.34 -18.70 6.05
CA GLN A 291 4.99 -20.10 5.96
C GLN A 291 3.47 -20.25 5.95
N LEU A 292 2.92 -20.77 4.84
CA LEU A 292 1.49 -21.09 4.71
C LEU A 292 1.32 -22.61 4.74
N ARG A 293 0.45 -23.11 5.63
CA ARG A 293 0.09 -24.52 5.74
C ARG A 293 -1.39 -24.72 5.54
N GLU A 294 -1.75 -25.85 4.94
CA GLU A 294 -3.12 -26.39 4.93
C GLU A 294 -3.09 -27.74 5.66
N SER A 295 -3.68 -27.78 6.85
CA SER A 295 -3.55 -28.89 7.79
C SER A 295 -2.07 -29.22 8.05
N ASN A 296 -1.60 -30.39 7.61
CA ASN A 296 -0.20 -30.83 7.80
C ASN A 296 0.70 -30.54 6.58
N LYS A 297 0.13 -30.06 5.47
CA LYS A 297 0.87 -29.79 4.23
C LYS A 297 1.38 -28.35 4.24
N ILE A 298 2.69 -28.17 4.01
CA ILE A 298 3.28 -26.86 3.74
C ILE A 298 2.98 -26.50 2.28
N LEU A 299 2.34 -25.36 2.06
CA LEU A 299 2.07 -24.81 0.73
C LEU A 299 3.14 -23.80 0.31
N ILE A 300 3.60 -22.98 1.26
CA ILE A 300 4.63 -21.95 1.07
C ILE A 300 5.57 -22.01 2.27
N ASP A 301 6.87 -21.93 2.01
CA ASP A 301 7.92 -21.66 3.00
C ASP A 301 9.03 -20.87 2.30
N HIS A 302 9.01 -19.55 2.46
CA HIS A 302 9.89 -18.66 1.70
C HIS A 302 10.17 -17.36 2.46
N SER A 303 11.20 -16.64 2.02
CA SER A 303 11.51 -15.29 2.50
C SER A 303 11.71 -14.31 1.34
N SER A 304 11.56 -13.02 1.62
CA SER A 304 11.90 -11.93 0.72
C SER A 304 12.62 -10.85 1.53
N ASP A 305 13.73 -10.35 0.99
CA ASP A 305 14.53 -9.25 1.56
C ASP A 305 14.25 -7.91 0.86
N ASN A 306 13.20 -7.85 0.03
CA ASN A 306 12.76 -6.65 -0.69
C ASN A 306 11.31 -6.29 -0.32
N ALA A 307 11.03 -6.37 0.97
CA ALA A 307 9.73 -5.98 1.50
C ALA A 307 9.68 -4.47 1.75
N ALA A 308 8.57 -3.89 1.31
CA ALA A 308 8.14 -2.59 1.80
C ALA A 308 7.60 -2.79 3.22
N VAL A 309 8.09 -2.05 4.21
CA VAL A 309 7.71 -2.21 5.62
C VAL A 309 7.56 -0.84 6.29
N GLU A 310 6.45 -0.67 6.98
CA GLU A 310 6.16 0.49 7.83
C GLU A 310 5.82 0.01 9.24
N ILE A 311 6.38 0.69 10.25
CA ILE A 311 6.09 0.47 11.66
C ILE A 311 5.91 1.86 12.28
N THR A 312 4.66 2.25 12.51
CA THR A 312 4.31 3.61 12.96
C THR A 312 3.47 3.59 14.23
N GLY A 313 3.70 4.56 15.11
CA GLY A 313 2.98 4.68 16.38
C GLY A 313 3.54 3.76 17.46
N ASN A 314 2.66 3.07 18.18
CA ASN A 314 2.99 2.16 19.28
C ASN A 314 2.63 0.70 18.95
N PRO A 315 3.61 -0.11 18.48
CA PRO A 315 3.43 -1.53 18.20
C PRO A 315 2.90 -2.34 19.40
N ASP A 316 3.36 -2.07 20.62
CA ASP A 316 2.92 -2.81 21.81
C ASP A 316 1.43 -2.59 22.11
N ARG A 317 0.91 -1.40 21.78
CA ARG A 317 -0.54 -1.14 21.85
C ARG A 317 -1.29 -1.94 20.80
N LEU A 318 -0.78 -2.06 19.57
CA LEU A 318 -1.39 -2.90 18.53
C LEU A 318 -1.45 -4.36 18.99
N ILE A 319 -0.35 -4.90 19.52
CA ILE A 319 -0.29 -6.29 19.97
C ILE A 319 -1.27 -6.55 21.11
N ARG A 320 -1.37 -5.64 22.09
CA ARG A 320 -2.30 -5.77 23.24
C ARG A 320 -3.77 -5.65 22.84
N ASN A 321 -4.08 -4.91 21.78
CA ASN A 321 -5.46 -4.64 21.34
C ASN A 321 -5.97 -5.64 20.29
N VAL A 322 -5.16 -6.67 19.97
CA VAL A 322 -5.62 -7.83 19.21
C VAL A 322 -6.66 -8.61 20.03
N LYS A 323 -7.80 -8.90 19.41
CA LYS A 323 -8.89 -9.69 20.02
C LYS A 323 -8.85 -11.16 19.64
#